data_AF-A0A7K2MQB6-F1
#
_entry.id   AF-A0A7K2MQB6-F1
#
_cell.length_a   1.000
_cell.length_b   1.000
_cell.length_c   1.000
_cell.angle_alpha   90.00
_cell.angle_beta   90.00
_cell.angle_gamma   90.00
#
_symmetry.space_group_name_H-M   'P 1'
#
loop_
_entity.id
_entity.type
_entity.pdbx_description
1 polymer ?
#
loop_
_entity_poly.entity_id
_entity_poly.type
_entity_poly.pdbx_seq_one_letter_code
_entity_poly.pdbx_strand_id
1 'polypeptide(L)'
;AADPANAYGAALGWPEPPAGATHKPGRKAGSLVVLVGGEPALYMERGGKTLLLWPSDPDRLPTEDPGLRAAAQALAEAARAGSLGTVTVERVNGAAALTSPFGPLLEGAGFVATPRGLRIRA
;
A
#
# COMPACT_ATOMS: atom_id res chain seq x y z
N ALA A 1 -2.67 2.35 -13.29
CA ALA A 1 -2.53 0.88 -13.33
C ALA A 1 -1.33 0.53 -12.44
N ALA A 2 -1.45 -0.11 -11.26
CA ALA A 2 -1.48 -1.58 -11.10
C ALA A 2 -0.87 -2.29 -12.32
N ASP A 3 0.43 -2.57 -12.29
CA ASP A 3 1.19 -2.93 -13.50
C ASP A 3 0.74 -4.27 -14.13
N PRO A 4 0.42 -4.30 -15.44
CA PRO A 4 0.13 -5.50 -16.23
C PRO A 4 1.29 -6.52 -16.36
N ALA A 5 2.52 -6.19 -15.95
CA ALA A 5 3.67 -7.11 -15.91
C ALA A 5 4.01 -7.62 -14.49
N ASN A 6 3.13 -7.46 -13.50
CA ASN A 6 3.35 -8.04 -12.17
C ASN A 6 3.50 -9.58 -12.26
N ALA A 7 4.75 -10.06 -12.12
CA ALA A 7 5.09 -11.48 -12.10
C ALA A 7 4.80 -12.15 -10.75
N TYR A 8 4.61 -11.38 -9.66
CA TYR A 8 4.34 -11.90 -8.32
C TYR A 8 2.96 -12.55 -8.22
N GLY A 9 2.93 -13.74 -7.63
CA GLY A 9 1.74 -14.58 -7.58
C GLY A 9 1.40 -15.27 -8.90
N ALA A 10 2.33 -15.27 -9.86
CA ALA A 10 2.28 -16.05 -11.08
C ALA A 10 3.61 -16.81 -11.29
N ALA A 11 4.63 -16.13 -11.79
CA ALA A 11 5.96 -16.70 -12.05
C ALA A 11 6.93 -16.50 -10.87
N LEU A 12 6.74 -15.44 -10.07
CA LEU A 12 7.50 -15.17 -8.86
C LEU A 12 6.65 -15.45 -7.62
N GLY A 13 7.29 -16.02 -6.60
CA GLY A 13 6.72 -16.10 -5.26
C GLY A 13 6.64 -14.71 -4.64
N TRP A 14 5.63 -14.48 -3.80
CA TRP A 14 5.56 -13.25 -3.02
C TRP A 14 6.70 -13.20 -1.99
N PRO A 15 7.23 -12.01 -1.67
CA PRO A 15 8.15 -11.85 -0.55
C PRO A 15 7.45 -12.23 0.77
N GLU A 16 8.24 -12.46 1.81
CA GLU A 16 7.69 -12.67 3.14
C GLU A 16 6.84 -11.45 3.54
N PRO A 17 5.64 -11.65 4.11
CA PRO A 17 4.82 -10.54 4.57
C PRO A 17 5.59 -9.65 5.57
N PRO A 18 5.35 -8.34 5.55
CA PRO A 18 6.03 -7.44 6.48
C PRO A 18 5.61 -7.73 7.92
N ALA A 19 6.45 -7.33 8.87
CA ALA A 19 6.20 -7.57 10.29
C ALA A 19 4.80 -7.08 10.72
N GLY A 20 4.08 -7.92 11.47
CA GLY A 20 2.71 -7.63 11.92
C GLY A 20 1.61 -7.87 10.89
N ALA A 21 1.95 -8.19 9.63
CA ALA A 21 0.95 -8.49 8.60
C ALA A 21 0.03 -9.65 9.01
N THR A 22 -1.28 -9.41 8.93
CA THR A 22 -2.33 -10.41 9.24
C THR A 22 -2.85 -11.14 8.01
N HIS A 23 -2.31 -10.82 6.83
CA HIS A 23 -2.71 -11.42 5.56
C HIS A 23 -1.50 -11.47 4.62
N LYS A 24 -1.59 -12.35 3.63
CA LYS A 24 -0.57 -12.50 2.59
C LYS A 24 -1.03 -11.81 1.31
N PRO A 25 -0.11 -11.20 0.54
CA PRO A 25 -0.45 -10.69 -0.77
C PRO A 25 -0.88 -11.83 -1.69
N GLY A 26 -1.75 -11.52 -2.65
CA GLY A 26 -2.24 -12.50 -3.60
C GLY A 26 -2.81 -11.84 -4.85
N ARG A 27 -2.60 -12.49 -6.00
CA ARG A 27 -3.13 -12.02 -7.27
C ARG A 27 -4.64 -12.26 -7.32
N LYS A 28 -5.43 -11.24 -6.96
CA LYS A 28 -6.89 -11.29 -6.93
C LYS A 28 -7.49 -10.11 -7.69
N ALA A 29 -8.61 -10.32 -8.37
CA ALA A 29 -9.33 -9.22 -9.04
C ALA A 29 -9.69 -8.11 -8.03
N GLY A 30 -9.31 -6.88 -8.35
CA GLY A 30 -9.51 -5.69 -7.51
C GLY A 30 -8.42 -5.45 -6.46
N SER A 31 -7.40 -6.30 -6.37
CA SER A 31 -6.16 -5.98 -5.63
C SER A 31 -5.25 -5.10 -6.48
N LEU A 32 -4.35 -4.37 -5.82
CA LEU A 32 -3.33 -3.55 -6.47
C LEU A 32 -1.97 -3.85 -5.84
N VAL A 33 -0.94 -3.85 -6.68
CA VAL A 33 0.45 -3.86 -6.23
C VAL A 33 1.15 -2.65 -6.83
N VAL A 34 2.07 -2.05 -6.06
CA VAL A 34 3.06 -1.11 -6.58
C VAL A 34 4.43 -1.76 -6.44
N LEU A 35 5.12 -1.85 -7.58
CA LEU A 35 6.50 -2.29 -7.64
C LEU A 35 7.42 -1.06 -7.71
N VAL A 36 8.50 -1.06 -6.95
CA VAL A 36 9.56 -0.05 -7.02
C VAL A 36 10.87 -0.78 -7.28
N GLY A 37 11.52 -0.46 -8.41
CA GLY A 37 12.72 -1.18 -8.83
C GLY A 37 12.48 -2.67 -9.15
N GLY A 38 11.23 -3.05 -9.44
CA GLY A 38 10.83 -4.44 -9.70
C GLY A 38 10.37 -5.21 -8.46
N GLU A 39 10.58 -4.67 -7.25
CA GLU A 39 10.20 -5.33 -5.99
C GLU A 39 8.89 -4.77 -5.41
N PRO A 40 8.05 -5.58 -4.73
CA PRO A 40 6.82 -5.11 -4.09
C PRO A 40 7.12 -4.13 -2.96
N ALA A 41 6.70 -2.89 -3.11
CA ALA A 41 6.78 -1.88 -2.07
C ALA A 41 5.42 -1.68 -1.36
N LEU A 42 4.32 -1.90 -2.09
CA LEU A 42 2.96 -1.79 -1.58
C LEU A 42 2.06 -2.85 -2.20
N TYR A 43 1.23 -3.47 -1.38
CA TYR A 43 0.10 -4.28 -1.81
C TYR A 43 -1.18 -3.80 -1.12
N MET A 44 -2.24 -3.67 -1.89
CA MET A 44 -3.57 -3.31 -1.42
C MET A 44 -4.53 -4.44 -1.72
N GLU A 45 -5.20 -4.97 -0.69
CA GLU A 45 -6.26 -5.94 -0.90
C GLU A 45 -7.45 -5.32 -1.62
N ARG A 46 -8.27 -6.19 -2.21
CA ARG A 46 -9.55 -5.81 -2.79
C ARG A 46 -10.38 -4.96 -1.82
N GLY A 47 -10.85 -3.83 -2.32
CA GLY A 47 -11.66 -2.88 -1.55
C GLY A 47 -10.86 -1.85 -0.74
N GLY A 48 -9.52 -1.92 -0.76
CA GLY A 48 -8.65 -0.85 -0.28
C GLY A 48 -8.56 -0.67 1.22
N LYS A 49 -9.11 -1.61 2.01
CA LYS A 49 -9.17 -1.52 3.48
C LYS A 49 -7.85 -1.82 4.16
N THR A 50 -7.03 -2.68 3.56
CA THR A 50 -5.79 -3.18 4.15
C THR A 50 -4.65 -2.97 3.18
N LEU A 51 -3.53 -2.45 3.72
CA LEU A 51 -2.28 -2.32 3.01
C LEU A 51 -1.20 -3.21 3.64
N LEU A 52 -0.37 -3.78 2.78
CA LEU A 52 0.97 -4.24 3.12
C LEU A 52 1.99 -3.27 2.54
N LEU A 53 2.94 -2.84 3.35
CA LEU A 53 4.08 -2.02 2.97
C LEU A 53 5.36 -2.74 3.36
N TRP A 54 6.32 -2.84 2.43
CA TRP A 54 7.62 -3.44 2.67
C TRP A 54 8.69 -2.34 2.75
N PRO A 55 9.11 -1.93 3.96
CA PRO A 55 10.25 -1.03 4.12
C PRO A 55 11.51 -1.68 3.54
N SER A 56 12.31 -0.89 2.84
CA SER A 56 13.63 -1.31 2.36
C SER A 56 14.67 -1.39 3.49
N ASP A 57 14.44 -0.63 4.57
CA ASP A 57 15.27 -0.57 5.76
C ASP A 57 14.33 -0.51 6.99
N PRO A 58 14.33 -1.52 7.88
CA PRO A 58 13.41 -1.57 9.02
C PRO A 58 13.74 -0.55 10.12
N ASP A 59 14.97 -0.04 10.17
CA ASP A 59 15.41 0.93 11.18
C ASP A 59 15.16 2.38 10.73
N ARG A 60 14.83 2.58 9.45
CA ARG A 60 14.49 3.88 8.87
C ARG A 60 13.03 4.24 9.13
N LEU A 61 12.76 5.53 9.37
CA LEU A 61 11.40 6.04 9.45
C LEU A 61 10.65 5.82 8.11
N PRO A 62 9.39 5.35 8.12
CA PRO A 62 8.66 5.09 6.89
C PRO A 62 8.54 6.30 5.94
N THR A 63 8.50 7.51 6.48
CA THR A 63 8.46 8.76 5.71
C THR A 63 9.78 9.11 5.02
N GLU A 64 10.89 8.51 5.44
CA GLU A 64 12.22 8.74 4.88
C GLU A 64 12.60 7.66 3.86
N ASP A 65 11.88 6.54 3.82
CA ASP A 65 12.10 5.49 2.84
C ASP A 65 11.63 5.95 1.45
N PRO A 66 12.54 6.07 0.45
CA PRO A 66 12.19 6.53 -0.89
C PRO A 66 11.27 5.55 -1.64
N GLY A 67 11.40 4.24 -1.40
CA GLY A 67 10.55 3.23 -2.01
C GLY A 67 9.12 3.29 -1.49
N LEU A 68 8.96 3.46 -0.17
CA LEU A 68 7.63 3.63 0.43
C LEU A 68 6.96 4.93 -0.01
N ARG A 69 7.71 6.03 -0.12
CA ARG A 69 7.18 7.31 -0.64
C ARG A 69 6.69 7.18 -2.08
N ALA A 70 7.51 6.60 -2.96
CA ALA A 70 7.12 6.36 -4.35
C ALA A 70 5.87 5.48 -4.43
N ALA A 71 5.79 4.44 -3.60
CA ALA A 71 4.64 3.53 -3.57
C ALA A 71 3.35 4.21 -3.09
N ALA A 72 3.43 5.01 -2.03
CA ALA A 72 2.28 5.77 -1.51
C ALA A 72 1.80 6.82 -2.52
N GLN A 73 2.71 7.50 -3.21
CA GLN A 73 2.40 8.46 -4.28
C GLN A 73 1.69 7.77 -5.46
N ALA A 74 2.21 6.65 -5.94
CA ALA A 74 1.61 5.89 -7.03
C ALA A 74 0.20 5.37 -6.69
N LEU A 75 -0.02 4.91 -5.44
CA LEU A 75 -1.36 4.55 -4.96
C LEU A 75 -2.30 5.76 -4.99
N ALA A 76 -1.82 6.91 -4.51
CA ALA A 76 -2.61 8.12 -4.44
C ALA A 76 -2.97 8.67 -5.84
N GLU A 77 -2.04 8.61 -6.79
CA GLU A 77 -2.28 8.94 -8.19
C GLU A 77 -3.28 7.99 -8.85
N ALA A 78 -3.17 6.67 -8.61
CA ALA A 78 -4.13 5.70 -9.12
C ALA A 78 -5.55 5.96 -8.57
N ALA A 79 -5.67 6.35 -7.30
CA ALA A 79 -6.95 6.74 -6.72
C ALA A 79 -7.49 8.02 -7.37
N ARG A 80 -6.65 9.06 -7.50
CA ARG A 80 -7.02 10.35 -8.12
C ARG A 80 -7.40 10.23 -9.60
N ALA A 81 -6.76 9.33 -10.33
CA ALA A 81 -7.10 9.03 -11.72
C ALA A 81 -8.45 8.30 -11.88
N GLY A 82 -9.19 8.06 -10.79
CA GLY A 82 -10.50 7.41 -10.79
C GLY A 82 -10.44 5.89 -10.91
N SER A 83 -9.25 5.30 -11.11
CA SER A 83 -9.11 3.86 -11.34
C SER A 83 -9.43 2.98 -10.12
N LEU A 84 -9.40 3.56 -8.92
CA LEU A 84 -9.69 2.87 -7.65
C LEU A 84 -10.98 3.35 -6.97
N GLY A 85 -11.59 4.44 -7.46
CA GLY A 85 -12.67 5.12 -6.75
C GLY A 85 -12.23 5.67 -5.39
N THR A 86 -13.13 5.64 -4.39
CA THR A 86 -12.79 6.04 -3.01
C THR A 86 -12.09 4.88 -2.30
N VAL A 87 -10.92 5.14 -1.75
CA VAL A 87 -10.14 4.18 -0.96
C VAL A 87 -10.13 4.65 0.50
N THR A 88 -10.46 3.76 1.43
CA THR A 88 -10.31 4.01 2.88
C THR A 88 -9.49 2.90 3.49
N VAL A 89 -8.26 3.22 3.85
CA VAL A 89 -7.30 2.31 4.50
C VAL A 89 -7.61 2.28 5.99
N GLU A 90 -8.04 1.13 6.48
CA GLU A 90 -8.34 0.87 7.89
C GLU A 90 -7.11 0.29 8.61
N ARG A 91 -6.27 -0.50 7.91
CA ARG A 91 -5.06 -1.09 8.49
C ARG A 91 -3.86 -1.08 7.54
N VAL A 92 -2.68 -0.95 8.12
CA VAL A 92 -1.39 -1.06 7.43
C VAL A 92 -0.50 -2.02 8.22
N ASN A 93 -0.01 -3.09 7.57
CA ASN A 93 0.80 -4.14 8.20
C ASN A 93 0.16 -4.69 9.49
N GLY A 94 -1.16 -4.87 9.47
CA GLY A 94 -1.91 -5.36 10.61
C GLY A 94 -2.17 -4.34 11.73
N ALA A 95 -1.59 -3.14 11.71
CA ALA A 95 -1.90 -2.06 12.67
C ALA A 95 -3.04 -1.15 12.16
N ALA A 96 -3.81 -0.55 13.06
CA ALA A 96 -4.84 0.43 12.68
C ALA A 96 -4.19 1.65 12.00
N ALA A 97 -4.73 2.08 10.86
CA ALA A 97 -4.09 3.08 10.00
C ALA A 97 -3.88 4.43 10.70
N LEU A 98 -4.85 4.86 11.53
CA LEU A 98 -4.80 6.13 12.26
C LEU A 98 -3.70 6.19 13.32
N THR A 99 -3.21 5.05 13.79
CA THR A 99 -2.15 4.95 14.82
C THR A 99 -0.92 4.23 14.29
N SER A 100 -0.87 3.99 12.97
CA SER A 100 0.21 3.26 12.33
C SER A 100 1.42 4.18 12.14
N PRO A 101 2.67 3.68 12.28
CA PRO A 101 3.86 4.44 11.90
C PRO A 101 3.86 4.82 10.41
N PHE A 102 3.05 4.16 9.58
CA PHE A 102 2.85 4.47 8.16
C PHE A 102 1.77 5.53 7.90
N GLY A 103 1.06 5.99 8.93
CA GLY A 103 0.02 7.02 8.80
C GLY A 103 0.53 8.32 8.18
N PRO A 104 1.59 8.94 8.73
CA PRO A 104 2.17 10.17 8.18
C PRO A 104 2.64 10.04 6.73
N LEU A 105 3.12 8.86 6.33
CA LEU A 105 3.51 8.57 4.95
C LEU A 105 2.31 8.66 3.99
N LEU A 106 1.17 8.05 4.37
CA LEU A 106 -0.06 8.08 3.57
C LEU A 106 -0.69 9.48 3.58
N GLU A 107 -0.71 10.15 4.71
CA GLU A 107 -1.17 11.54 4.80
C GLU A 107 -0.36 12.48 3.90
N GLY A 108 0.97 12.33 3.90
CA GLY A 108 1.86 13.04 2.98
C GLY A 108 1.59 12.77 1.50
N ALA A 109 0.99 11.62 1.15
CA ALA A 109 0.56 11.30 -0.22
C ALA A 109 -0.84 11.85 -0.57
N GLY A 110 -1.53 12.46 0.39
CA GLY A 110 -2.85 13.10 0.23
C GLY A 110 -4.03 12.29 0.77
N PHE A 111 -3.78 11.26 1.60
CA PHE A 111 -4.85 10.64 2.38
C PHE A 111 -5.26 11.55 3.54
N VAL A 112 -6.54 11.49 3.93
CA VAL A 112 -7.11 12.29 5.01
C VAL A 112 -7.71 11.38 6.06
N ALA A 113 -7.44 11.66 7.34
CA ALA A 113 -8.02 10.94 8.46
C ALA A 113 -9.56 11.04 8.48
N THR A 114 -10.19 9.92 8.77
CA THR A 114 -11.63 9.78 9.02
C THR A 114 -11.81 8.84 10.21
N PRO A 115 -13.00 8.80 10.85
CA PRO A 115 -13.24 7.85 11.95
C PRO A 115 -13.04 6.38 11.57
N ARG A 116 -13.11 6.05 10.28
CA ARG A 116 -12.94 4.68 9.76
C ARG A 116 -11.49 4.37 9.34
N GLY A 117 -10.62 5.37 9.19
CA GLY A 117 -9.27 5.20 8.67
C GLY A 117 -8.80 6.35 7.78
N LEU A 118 -7.73 6.11 7.01
CA LEU A 118 -7.13 7.08 6.10
C LEU A 118 -7.78 6.98 4.72
N ARG A 119 -8.38 8.05 4.24
CA ARG A 119 -9.18 8.06 3.01
C ARG A 119 -8.58 8.93 1.92
N ILE A 120 -8.61 8.44 0.69
CA ILE A 120 -8.37 9.25 -0.52
C ILE A 120 -9.51 9.03 -1.52
N ARG A 121 -9.79 10.05 -2.32
CA ARG A 121 -10.81 10.03 -3.36
C ARG A 121 -10.27 10.63 -4.67
N ALA A 122 -10.88 10.23 -5.77
CA ALA A 122 -10.78 10.90 -7.06
C ALA A 122 -11.34 12.33 -7.00
#